data_AF-A0AAW4YFG9-F1
#
_entry.id   AF-A0AAW4YFG9-F1
#
_cell.length_a   1.000
_cell.length_b   1.000
_cell.length_c   1.000
_cell.angle_alpha   90.00
_cell.angle_beta   90.00
_cell.angle_gamma   90.00
#
_symmetry.space_group_name_H-M   'P 1'
#
loop_
_entity.id
_entity.type
_entity.pdbx_description
1 polymer ?
#
loop_
_entity_poly.entity_id
_entity_poly.type
_entity_poly.pdbx_seq_one_letter_code
_entity_poly.pdbx_strand_id
1 'polypeptide(L)' 'TFHLNNEPSFTYDLFYTGTGQAESFLKIYNDNKTIDTENFHLDVEISYEKTE' A
#
# COMPACT_ATOMS: atom_id res chain seq x y z
N THR A 1 0.01 -1.92 -5.71
CA THR A 1 0.30 -0.57 -6.20
C THR A 1 -0.98 0.13 -6.60
N PHE A 2 -1.19 1.36 -6.13
CA PHE A 2 -2.18 2.29 -6.67
C PHE A 2 -1.56 2.98 -7.88
N HIS A 3 -2.02 2.63 -9.08
CA HIS A 3 -1.58 3.25 -10.33
C HIS A 3 -2.54 4.38 -10.70
N LEU A 4 -2.02 5.61 -10.65
CA LEU A 4 -2.75 6.84 -10.97
C LEU A 4 -2.45 7.24 -12.42
N ASN A 5 -3.45 7.78 -13.13
CA ASN A 5 -3.30 8.11 -14.54
C ASN A 5 -2.36 9.29 -14.81
N ASN A 6 -2.40 10.31 -13.94
CA ASN A 6 -1.70 11.59 -14.16
C ASN A 6 -0.72 11.94 -13.03
N GLU A 7 -0.59 11.07 -12.04
CA GLU A 7 0.23 11.28 -10.84
C GLU A 7 1.15 10.08 -10.61
N PRO A 8 2.22 10.23 -9.80
CA PRO A 8 3.04 9.11 -9.41
C PRO A 8 2.23 8.02 -8.69
N SER A 9 2.49 6.77 -9.06
CA SER A 9 1.93 5.61 -8.38
C SER A 9 2.53 5.47 -6.96
N PHE A 10 1.79 4.82 -6.07
CA PHE A 10 2.26 4.54 -4.70
C PHE A 10 1.87 3.13 -4.25
N THR A 11 2.61 2.58 -3.29
CA THR A 11 2.47 1.17 -2.89
C THR A 11 2.49 1.03 -1.38
N TYR A 12 1.67 0.10 -0.88
CA TYR A 12 1.76 -0.42 0.48
C TYR A 12 2.21 -1.88 0.42
N ASP A 13 3.04 -2.28 1.38
CA ASP A 13 3.40 -3.67 1.59
C ASP A 13 2.25 -4.38 2.33
N LEU A 14 1.73 -5.46 1.72
CA LEU A 14 0.61 -6.25 2.24
C LEU A 14 0.98 -7.10 3.46
N PHE A 15 2.27 -7.33 3.70
CA PHE A 15 2.78 -8.11 4.84
C PHE A 15 3.50 -7.23 5.87
N TYR A 16 3.41 -5.91 5.75
CA TYR A 16 4.01 -4.97 6.70
C TYR A 16 3.38 -5.07 8.08
N THR A 17 4.21 -5.34 9.10
CA THR A 17 3.77 -5.47 10.50
C THR A 17 4.15 -4.28 11.38
N GLY A 18 4.90 -3.30 10.85
CA GLY A 18 5.47 -2.22 11.67
C GLY A 18 6.25 -2.78 12.87
N THR A 19 5.88 -2.36 14.08
CA THR A 19 6.43 -2.90 15.34
C THR A 19 5.57 -4.02 15.95
N GLY A 20 4.57 -4.52 15.21
CA GLY A 20 3.62 -5.57 15.64
C GLY A 20 2.37 -5.05 16.35
N GLN A 21 2.30 -3.76 16.69
CA GLN A 21 1.10 -3.12 17.23
C GLN A 21 0.30 -2.41 16.13
N ALA A 22 -1.03 -2.41 16.26
CA ALA A 22 -1.93 -1.77 15.29
C ALA A 22 -1.64 -0.29 15.06
N GLU A 23 -1.35 0.45 16.14
CA GLU A 23 -0.97 1.86 16.03
C GLU A 23 0.27 2.08 15.15
N SER A 24 1.15 1.09 15.05
CA SER A 24 2.36 1.17 14.25
C SER A 24 2.08 0.96 12.76
N PHE A 25 1.44 -0.15 12.39
CA PHE A 25 1.19 -0.43 10.97
C PHE A 25 0.07 0.41 10.36
N LEU A 26 -0.85 0.95 11.18
CA LEU A 26 -1.88 1.88 10.69
C LEU A 26 -1.35 3.30 10.44
N LYS A 27 -0.16 3.66 10.94
CA LYS A 27 0.46 4.99 10.68
C LYS A 27 0.70 5.26 9.20
N ILE A 28 0.70 4.23 8.33
CA ILE A 28 0.81 4.39 6.87
C ILE A 28 -0.36 5.19 6.27
N TYR A 29 -1.47 5.35 6.99
CA TYR A 29 -2.64 6.12 6.55
C TYR A 29 -2.72 7.53 7.17
N ASN A 30 -1.72 7.96 7.96
CA ASN A 30 -1.72 9.28 8.59
C ASN A 30 -1.62 10.44 7.59
N ASP A 31 -1.16 10.18 6.37
CA ASP A 31 -1.10 11.19 5.31
C ASP A 31 -2.49 11.56 4.75
N ASN A 32 -3.53 10.77 5.09
CA ASN A 32 -4.89 10.91 4.60
C ASN A 32 -4.94 11.08 3.07
N LYS A 33 -4.08 10.34 2.37
CA LYS A 33 -3.99 10.40 0.91
C LYS A 33 -5.33 10.02 0.28
N THR A 34 -5.79 10.85 -0.66
CA THR A 34 -7.01 10.63 -1.45
C THR A 34 -6.66 10.29 -2.90
N ILE A 35 -7.59 9.65 -3.59
CA ILE A 35 -7.48 9.34 -5.02
C ILE A 35 -8.77 9.75 -5.73
N ASP A 36 -8.67 10.13 -7.00
CA ASP A 36 -9.83 10.27 -7.89
C ASP A 36 -10.27 8.89 -8.35
N THR A 37 -11.50 8.51 -8.00
CA THR A 37 -12.03 7.16 -8.24
C THR A 37 -12.23 6.82 -9.71
N GLU A 38 -12.33 7.82 -10.59
CA GLU A 38 -12.47 7.60 -12.03
C GLU A 38 -11.11 7.41 -12.73
N ASN A 39 -10.00 7.75 -12.06
CA ASN A 39 -8.68 7.90 -12.67
C ASN A 39 -7.58 7.08 -11.98
N PHE A 40 -7.92 5.86 -11.52
CA PHE A 40 -6.92 4.93 -10.98
C PHE A 40 -7.27 3.45 -11.24
N HIS A 41 -6.27 2.58 -11.10
CA HIS A 41 -6.45 1.14 -10.97
C HIS A 41 -5.49 0.55 -9.91
N LEU A 42 -5.73 -0.70 -9.53
CA LEU A 42 -4.93 -1.42 -8.55
C LEU A 42 -4.22 -2.61 -9.20
N ASP A 43 -2.90 -2.63 -9.07
CA ASP A 43 -2.10 -3.81 -9.37
C ASP A 43 -1.70 -4.47 -8.06
N VAL A 44 -2.01 -5.76 -7.90
CA VAL A 44 -1.78 -6.51 -6.66
C VAL A 44 -0.83 -7.66 -6.94
N GLU A 45 0.29 -7.66 -6.24
CA GLU A 45 1.32 -8.71 -6.33
C GLU A 45 1.48 -9.38 -4.97
N ILE A 46 1.44 -10.71 -4.98
CA ILE A 46 1.70 -11.55 -3.81
C ILE A 46 2.66 -12.67 -4.21
N SER A 47 3.66 -12.92 -3.37
CA SER A 47 4.61 -14.02 -3.55
C SER A 47 4.85 -14.70 -2.21
N TYR A 48 5.37 -15.91 -2.26
CA TYR A 48 5.85 -16.62 -1.09
C TYR A 48 7.30 -17.01 -1.34
N GLU A 49 8.20 -16.54 -0.47
CA GLU A 49 9.59 -16.96 -0.45
C GLU A 49 9.81 -17.81 0.80
N LYS A 50 10.29 -19.03 0.60
CA LYS A 50 10.65 -19.90 1.71
C LYS A 50 11.92 -19.35 2.35
N THR A 51 11.81 -18.87 3.59
CA THR A 51 12.99 -18.61 4.44
C THR A 51 13.56 -19.96 4.91
N GLU A 52 14.82 -20.21 4.57
CA GLU A 52 15.62 -21.35 5.04
C GLU A 52 16.09 -21.20 6.49
#